data_AF-A0A5N6U7Y3-F1
#
_entry.id   AF-A0A5N6U7Y3-F1
#
_cell.length_a   1.000
_cell.length_b   1.000
_cell.length_c   1.000
_cell.angle_alpha   90.00
_cell.angle_beta   90.00
_cell.angle_gamma   90.00
#
_symmetry.space_group_name_H-M   'P 1'
#
loop_
_entity.id
_entity.type
_entity.pdbx_description
1 polymer ?
#
loop_
_entity_poly.entity_id
_entity_poly.type
_entity_poly.pdbx_seq_one_letter_code
_entity_poly.pdbx_strand_id
1 'polypeptide(L)'
;MHNELKDKPIPTHQIEADLKRNRRLALRHSFIALYRRDKLHLPLSPKDTALLAHFHPTSDLSHKPRGNIKADLSLYLNRLRDDPEVFEDLYGVSVPVAAGVRDWDTLEMLKAHATIKASYHRTATVEFEVRFREYLDALDRAGWPLDYVGDWVDAIVNNVVEEGEEVAIVALRRAYVAFHRAIGEDVF
;
A
#
# COMPACT_ATOMS: atom_id res chain seq x y z
N MET A 1 -31.39 -11.14 -21.85
CA MET A 1 -31.47 -10.95 -20.38
C MET A 1 -30.16 -10.34 -19.91
N HIS A 2 -30.13 -9.01 -19.77
CA HIS A 2 -29.00 -8.31 -19.20
C HIS A 2 -28.93 -8.55 -17.70
N ASN A 3 -27.72 -8.77 -17.20
CA ASN A 3 -27.44 -9.16 -15.82
C ASN A 3 -27.44 -7.90 -14.92
N GLU A 4 -28.63 -7.32 -14.71
CA GLU A 4 -28.85 -6.05 -13.97
C GLU A 4 -28.57 -6.13 -12.44
N LEU A 5 -28.08 -7.26 -11.94
CA LEU A 5 -27.83 -7.48 -10.51
C LEU A 5 -26.39 -7.15 -10.06
N LYS A 6 -25.46 -6.84 -10.98
CA LYS A 6 -24.05 -6.58 -10.63
C LYS A 6 -23.70 -5.10 -10.37
N ASP A 7 -24.61 -4.18 -10.67
CA ASP A 7 -24.34 -2.73 -10.59
C ASP A 7 -25.09 -2.01 -9.46
N LYS A 8 -25.86 -2.73 -8.63
CA LYS A 8 -26.46 -2.11 -7.46
C LYS A 8 -25.39 -1.92 -6.37
N PRO A 9 -25.21 -0.69 -5.83
CA PRO A 9 -24.33 -0.48 -4.70
C PRO A 9 -24.78 -1.34 -3.52
N ILE A 10 -23.84 -2.01 -2.87
CA ILE A 10 -24.14 -2.84 -1.69
C ILE A 10 -24.59 -1.87 -0.57
N PRO A 11 -25.75 -2.10 0.06
CA PRO A 11 -26.21 -1.23 1.13
C PRO A 11 -25.21 -1.14 2.28
N THR A 12 -25.01 0.06 2.83
CA THR A 12 -24.02 0.32 3.89
C THR A 12 -24.18 -0.61 5.10
N HIS A 13 -25.41 -0.91 5.51
CA HIS A 13 -25.69 -1.80 6.63
C HIS A 13 -25.24 -3.25 6.37
N GLN A 14 -25.23 -3.70 5.11
CA GLN A 14 -24.78 -5.04 4.73
C GLN A 14 -23.25 -5.12 4.72
N ILE A 15 -22.58 -4.09 4.20
CA ILE A 15 -21.11 -3.95 4.28
C ILE A 15 -20.65 -3.95 5.74
N GLU A 16 -21.32 -3.19 6.61
CA GLU A 16 -21.01 -3.15 8.03
C GLU A 16 -21.19 -4.52 8.72
N ALA A 17 -22.24 -5.26 8.37
CA ALA A 17 -22.47 -6.59 8.91
C ALA A 17 -21.38 -7.58 8.46
N ASP A 18 -20.96 -7.53 7.20
CA ASP A 18 -19.92 -8.40 6.65
C ASP A 18 -18.53 -8.07 7.25
N LEU A 19 -18.23 -6.78 7.43
CA LEU A 19 -17.01 -6.35 8.12
C LEU A 19 -17.02 -6.73 9.60
N LYS A 20 -18.15 -6.57 10.31
CA LYS A 20 -18.28 -7.00 11.71
C LYS A 20 -18.07 -8.51 11.89
N ARG A 21 -18.46 -9.32 10.90
CA ARG A 21 -18.21 -10.77 10.89
C ARG A 21 -16.76 -11.11 10.60
N ASN A 22 -16.04 -10.25 9.88
CA ASN A 22 -14.63 -10.42 9.57
C ASN A 22 -13.76 -9.36 10.27
N ARG A 23 -13.47 -9.60 11.54
CA ARG A 23 -12.66 -8.71 12.40
C ARG A 23 -11.38 -8.22 11.73
N ARG A 24 -10.70 -9.07 10.95
CA ARG A 24 -9.49 -8.69 10.22
C ARG A 24 -9.78 -7.62 9.17
N LEU A 25 -10.82 -7.79 8.35
CA LEU A 25 -11.21 -6.79 7.36
C LEU A 25 -11.70 -5.50 8.02
N ALA A 26 -12.44 -5.58 9.13
CA ALA A 26 -12.83 -4.39 9.90
C ALA A 26 -11.61 -3.61 10.41
N LEU A 27 -10.60 -4.28 10.96
CA LEU A 27 -9.35 -3.63 11.40
C LEU A 27 -8.60 -2.97 10.22
N ARG A 28 -8.59 -3.60 9.05
CA ARG A 28 -7.98 -3.01 7.84
C ARG A 28 -8.75 -1.79 7.36
N HIS A 29 -10.08 -1.87 7.35
CA HIS A 29 -10.93 -0.74 7.02
C HIS A 29 -10.68 0.43 7.97
N SER A 30 -10.66 0.17 9.28
CA SER A 30 -10.38 1.18 10.29
C SER A 30 -8.98 1.78 10.15
N PHE A 31 -7.97 0.99 9.77
CA PHE A 31 -6.63 1.50 9.47
C PHE A 31 -6.65 2.54 8.35
N ILE A 32 -7.31 2.24 7.23
CA ILE A 32 -7.44 3.18 6.10
C ILE A 32 -8.30 4.39 6.48
N ALA A 33 -9.37 4.19 7.26
CA ALA A 33 -10.21 5.28 7.77
C ALA A 33 -9.43 6.26 8.66
N LEU A 34 -8.57 5.75 9.56
CA LEU A 34 -7.68 6.60 10.35
C LEU A 34 -6.70 7.36 9.48
N TYR A 35 -6.08 6.69 8.49
CA TYR A 35 -5.20 7.36 7.53
C TYR A 35 -5.91 8.52 6.81
N ARG A 36 -7.09 8.26 6.26
CA ARG A 36 -7.95 9.25 5.60
C ARG A 36 -8.22 10.47 6.50
N ARG A 37 -8.55 10.25 7.77
CA ARG A 37 -8.84 11.33 8.72
C ARG A 37 -7.59 12.08 9.17
N ASP A 38 -6.56 11.35 9.58
CA ASP A 38 -5.43 11.88 10.34
C ASP A 38 -4.31 12.41 9.42
N LYS A 39 -4.17 11.84 8.22
CA LYS A 39 -3.10 12.19 7.27
C LYS A 39 -3.60 12.98 6.07
N LEU A 40 -4.79 12.66 5.57
CA LEU A 40 -5.39 13.39 4.43
C LEU A 40 -6.36 14.48 4.85
N HIS A 41 -6.71 14.53 6.13
CA HIS A 41 -7.69 15.49 6.66
C HIS A 41 -9.03 15.46 5.89
N LEU A 42 -9.37 14.28 5.36
CA LEU A 42 -10.62 14.07 4.64
C LEU A 42 -11.73 13.63 5.60
N PRO A 43 -12.98 14.02 5.35
CA PRO A 43 -14.11 13.63 6.19
C PRO A 43 -14.32 12.11 6.14
N LEU A 44 -14.69 11.55 7.29
CA LEU A 44 -15.07 10.16 7.42
C LEU A 44 -16.48 9.91 6.86
N SER A 45 -16.66 8.78 6.19
CA SER A 45 -18.00 8.30 5.84
C SER A 45 -18.74 7.79 7.10
N PRO A 46 -20.08 7.68 7.06
CA PRO A 46 -20.84 7.04 8.16
C PRO A 46 -20.32 5.63 8.49
N LYS A 47 -19.94 4.87 7.46
CA LYS A 47 -19.32 3.53 7.58
C LYS A 47 -17.99 3.57 8.34
N ASP A 48 -17.12 4.52 8.00
CA ASP A 48 -15.84 4.69 8.70
C ASP A 48 -16.06 5.03 10.18
N THR A 49 -16.98 5.96 10.47
CA THR A 49 -17.33 6.35 11.85
C THR A 49 -17.86 5.17 12.66
N ALA A 50 -18.79 4.39 12.08
CA ALA A 50 -19.34 3.20 12.73
C ALA A 50 -18.27 2.15 13.03
N LEU A 51 -17.35 1.90 12.11
CA LEU A 51 -16.28 0.92 12.30
C LEU A 51 -15.24 1.39 13.31
N LEU A 52 -14.85 2.67 13.30
CA LEU A 52 -13.89 3.21 14.28
C LEU A 52 -14.43 3.20 15.71
N ALA A 53 -15.76 3.27 15.89
CA ALA A 53 -16.40 3.14 17.21
C ALA A 53 -16.28 1.72 17.79
N HIS A 54 -16.12 0.70 16.96
CA HIS A 54 -16.09 -0.71 17.37
C HIS A 54 -14.74 -1.40 17.18
N PHE A 55 -13.93 -0.92 16.23
CA PHE A 55 -12.67 -1.52 15.82
C PHE A 55 -11.63 -0.40 15.74
N HIS A 56 -10.96 -0.15 16.86
CA HIS A 56 -9.82 0.75 16.87
C HIS A 56 -8.54 -0.07 16.57
N PRO A 57 -7.80 0.22 15.49
CA PRO A 57 -6.66 -0.61 15.09
C PRO A 57 -5.51 -0.57 16.12
N THR A 58 -5.45 0.44 16.99
CA THR A 58 -4.45 0.52 18.07
C THR A 58 -4.76 -0.34 19.29
N SER A 59 -6.01 -0.79 19.49
CA SER A 59 -6.38 -1.58 20.67
C SER A 59 -6.21 -3.09 20.48
N ASP A 60 -5.94 -3.54 19.26
CA ASP A 60 -6.07 -4.96 18.91
C ASP A 60 -5.09 -5.46 17.83
N LEU A 61 -4.47 -4.57 17.06
CA LEU A 61 -3.21 -4.94 16.41
C LEU A 61 -2.15 -4.90 17.51
N SER A 62 -1.80 -6.06 18.05
CA SER A 62 -0.71 -6.25 19.02
C SER A 62 0.64 -5.64 18.58
N HIS A 63 0.71 -5.22 17.31
CA HIS A 63 1.81 -4.51 16.69
C HIS A 63 1.24 -3.27 16.00
N LYS A 64 1.92 -2.12 16.16
CA LYS A 64 1.58 -0.80 15.55
C LYS A 64 0.94 -0.94 14.16
N PRO A 65 -0.10 -0.16 13.81
CA PRO A 65 -0.74 -0.26 12.51
C PRO A 65 0.28 -0.19 11.37
N ARG A 66 0.23 -1.16 10.44
CA ARG A 66 1.11 -1.25 9.28
C ARG A 66 0.30 -1.40 8.00
N GLY A 67 0.86 -1.00 6.87
CA GLY A 67 0.30 -1.32 5.56
C GLY A 67 0.15 -2.83 5.37
N ASN A 68 -0.90 -3.24 4.67
CA ASN A 68 -1.07 -4.62 4.22
C ASN A 68 -1.75 -4.59 2.85
N ILE A 69 -0.96 -4.41 1.79
CA ILE A 69 -1.48 -4.14 0.45
C ILE A 69 -2.49 -5.19 -0.01
N LYS A 70 -2.24 -6.50 0.24
CA LYS A 70 -3.16 -7.57 -0.14
C LYS A 70 -4.50 -7.48 0.58
N ALA A 71 -4.47 -7.25 1.90
CA ALA A 71 -5.69 -7.15 2.69
C ALA A 71 -6.46 -5.84 2.41
N ASP A 72 -5.74 -4.74 2.22
CA ASP A 72 -6.32 -3.43 1.93
C ASP A 72 -6.93 -3.42 0.52
N LEU A 73 -6.23 -3.97 -0.46
CA LEU A 73 -6.74 -4.17 -1.82
C LEU A 73 -8.03 -4.99 -1.83
N SER A 74 -8.12 -6.02 -0.98
CA SER A 74 -9.34 -6.85 -0.89
C SER A 74 -10.58 -6.04 -0.48
N LEU A 75 -10.43 -4.95 0.28
CA LEU A 75 -11.56 -4.08 0.62
C LEU A 75 -12.13 -3.40 -0.62
N TYR A 76 -11.29 -2.96 -1.54
CA TYR A 76 -11.70 -2.31 -2.79
C TYR A 76 -12.26 -3.33 -3.79
N LEU A 77 -11.58 -4.47 -3.96
CA LEU A 77 -12.05 -5.52 -4.87
C LEU A 77 -13.41 -6.11 -4.47
N ASN A 78 -13.70 -6.17 -3.17
CA ASN A 78 -14.99 -6.63 -2.64
C ASN A 78 -16.01 -5.49 -2.44
N ARG A 79 -15.72 -4.28 -2.93
CA ARG A 79 -16.61 -3.09 -2.80
C ARG A 79 -16.98 -2.74 -1.34
N LEU A 80 -16.11 -3.09 -0.40
CA LEU A 80 -16.22 -2.70 1.02
C LEU A 80 -15.67 -1.28 1.22
N ARG A 81 -14.82 -0.80 0.32
CA ARG A 81 -14.40 0.59 0.15
C ARG A 81 -14.61 1.07 -1.29
N ASP A 82 -14.84 2.36 -1.41
CA ASP A 82 -15.31 3.07 -2.60
C ASP A 82 -14.51 4.36 -2.86
N ASP A 83 -13.41 4.56 -2.15
CA ASP A 83 -12.50 5.70 -2.23
C ASP A 83 -11.09 5.29 -2.70
N PRO A 84 -10.94 4.82 -3.95
CA PRO A 84 -9.67 4.27 -4.47
C PRO A 84 -8.51 5.27 -4.44
N GLU A 85 -8.79 6.58 -4.44
CA GLU A 85 -7.78 7.63 -4.30
C GLU A 85 -7.03 7.55 -2.97
N VAL A 86 -7.68 7.08 -1.90
CA VAL A 86 -7.02 6.89 -0.59
C VAL A 86 -6.06 5.71 -0.65
N PHE A 87 -6.39 4.66 -1.41
CA PHE A 87 -5.49 3.53 -1.64
C PHE A 87 -4.28 3.96 -2.46
N GLU A 88 -4.51 4.69 -3.54
CA GLU A 88 -3.45 5.15 -4.43
C GLU A 88 -2.49 6.09 -3.73
N ASP A 89 -3.00 7.02 -2.92
CA ASP A 89 -2.13 7.87 -2.12
C ASP A 89 -1.35 7.06 -1.06
N LEU A 90 -2.00 6.08 -0.41
CA LEU A 90 -1.35 5.28 0.62
C LEU A 90 -0.25 4.34 0.07
N TYR A 91 -0.42 3.81 -1.14
CA TYR A 91 0.48 2.80 -1.73
C TYR A 91 1.28 3.29 -2.93
N GLY A 92 1.02 4.50 -3.43
CA GLY A 92 1.63 5.04 -4.65
C GLY A 92 1.15 4.40 -5.95
N VAL A 93 0.25 3.41 -5.90
CA VAL A 93 -0.22 2.67 -7.08
C VAL A 93 -1.73 2.52 -7.05
N SER A 94 -2.35 2.58 -8.23
CA SER A 94 -3.79 2.39 -8.36
C SER A 94 -4.22 0.95 -8.00
N VAL A 95 -5.48 0.78 -7.60
CA VAL A 95 -6.09 -0.53 -7.28
C VAL A 95 -5.89 -1.57 -8.40
N PRO A 96 -6.09 -1.25 -9.70
CA PRO A 96 -5.83 -2.19 -10.80
C PRO A 96 -4.36 -2.61 -10.91
N VAL A 97 -3.42 -1.67 -10.75
CA VAL A 97 -1.98 -1.96 -10.79
C VAL A 97 -1.60 -2.88 -9.63
N ALA A 98 -2.02 -2.53 -8.40
CA ALA A 98 -1.77 -3.34 -7.22
C ALA A 98 -2.32 -4.78 -7.32
N ALA A 99 -3.44 -4.98 -8.03
CA ALA A 99 -3.99 -6.30 -8.29
C ALA A 99 -3.13 -7.15 -9.23
N GLY A 100 -2.30 -6.52 -10.06
CA GLY A 100 -1.33 -7.15 -10.95
C GLY A 100 0.01 -7.49 -10.29
N VAL A 101 0.39 -6.78 -9.22
CA VAL A 101 1.69 -6.99 -8.55
C VAL A 101 1.80 -8.40 -7.96
N ARG A 102 2.90 -9.10 -8.27
CA ARG A 102 3.20 -10.44 -7.76
C ARG A 102 4.55 -10.52 -7.06
N ASP A 103 5.48 -9.67 -7.45
CA ASP A 103 6.83 -9.61 -6.92
C ASP A 103 6.85 -9.29 -5.43
N TRP A 104 7.61 -10.06 -4.66
CA TRP A 104 7.62 -9.96 -3.19
C TRP A 104 8.29 -8.67 -2.71
N ASP A 105 9.42 -8.31 -3.30
CA ASP A 105 10.17 -7.11 -2.93
C ASP A 105 9.38 -5.84 -3.22
N THR A 106 8.67 -5.82 -4.35
CA THR A 106 7.71 -4.77 -4.68
C THR A 106 6.62 -4.65 -3.63
N LEU A 107 5.97 -5.75 -3.26
CA LEU A 107 4.93 -5.74 -2.25
C LEU A 107 5.44 -5.22 -0.89
N GLU A 108 6.68 -5.57 -0.52
CA GLU A 108 7.30 -5.08 0.71
C GLU A 108 7.65 -3.59 0.66
N MET A 109 8.13 -3.06 -0.48
CA MET A 109 8.39 -1.62 -0.64
C MET A 109 7.09 -0.80 -0.56
N LEU A 110 6.03 -1.21 -1.26
CA LEU A 110 4.72 -0.55 -1.21
C LEU A 110 4.14 -0.60 0.22
N LYS A 111 4.30 -1.73 0.91
CA LYS A 111 3.90 -1.89 2.32
C LYS A 111 4.71 -0.99 3.24
N ALA A 112 6.02 -0.84 3.03
CA ALA A 112 6.87 0.00 3.85
C ALA A 112 6.49 1.48 3.70
N HIS A 113 6.26 1.94 2.46
CA HIS A 113 5.72 3.27 2.16
C HIS A 113 4.42 3.53 2.92
N ALA A 114 3.41 2.69 2.71
CA ALA A 114 2.11 2.81 3.39
C ALA A 114 2.23 2.79 4.93
N THR A 115 3.14 1.99 5.46
CA THR A 115 3.38 1.92 6.92
C THR A 115 3.96 3.21 7.47
N ILE A 116 4.93 3.81 6.78
CA ILE A 116 5.54 5.08 7.18
C ILE A 116 4.51 6.21 7.04
N LYS A 117 3.82 6.28 5.90
CA LYS A 117 2.84 7.33 5.59
C LYS A 117 1.68 7.35 6.59
N ALA A 118 1.20 6.17 7.00
CA ALA A 118 0.14 6.03 8.00
C ALA A 118 0.62 6.08 9.47
N SER A 119 1.93 6.17 9.73
CA SER A 119 2.45 6.14 11.09
C SER A 119 2.11 7.41 11.87
N TYR A 120 1.73 7.27 13.14
CA TYR A 120 1.63 8.40 14.06
C TYR A 120 3.01 8.89 14.55
N HIS A 121 3.99 7.98 14.62
CA HIS A 121 5.30 8.23 15.21
C HIS A 121 6.39 8.49 14.18
N ARG A 122 6.02 8.47 12.90
CA ARG A 122 6.95 8.64 11.80
C ARG A 122 6.36 9.61 10.81
N THR A 123 7.18 10.53 10.34
CA THR A 123 6.82 11.47 9.28
C THR A 123 7.76 11.25 8.10
N ALA A 124 7.18 10.93 6.94
CA ALA A 124 7.90 10.86 5.68
C ALA A 124 8.46 12.24 5.33
N THR A 125 9.75 12.31 4.99
CA THR A 125 10.34 13.53 4.43
C THR A 125 9.97 13.70 2.96
N VAL A 126 10.28 14.87 2.41
CA VAL A 126 10.15 15.11 0.97
C VAL A 126 11.05 14.14 0.20
N GLU A 127 12.27 13.91 0.69
CA GLU A 127 13.25 13.03 0.07
C GLU A 127 12.82 11.56 0.10
N PHE A 128 12.12 11.12 1.16
CA PHE A 128 11.48 9.79 1.20
C PHE A 128 10.48 9.61 0.05
N GLU A 129 9.58 10.58 -0.15
CA GLU A 129 8.57 10.54 -1.22
C GLU A 129 9.18 10.71 -2.61
N VAL A 130 10.29 11.45 -2.75
CA VAL A 130 11.05 11.52 -4.01
C VAL A 130 11.63 10.15 -4.37
N ARG A 131 12.34 9.51 -3.45
CA ARG A 131 12.95 8.19 -3.70
C ARG A 131 11.90 7.11 -3.95
N PHE A 132 10.75 7.18 -3.29
CA PHE A 132 9.65 6.27 -3.57
C PHE A 132 9.11 6.44 -5.00
N ARG A 133 8.92 7.67 -5.46
CA ARG A 133 8.49 7.94 -6.85
C ARG A 133 9.53 7.48 -7.87
N GLU A 134 10.81 7.74 -7.62
CA GLU A 134 11.90 7.24 -8.48
C GLU A 134 11.89 5.71 -8.60
N TYR A 135 11.57 5.02 -7.50
CA TYR A 135 11.40 3.57 -7.50
C TYR A 135 10.19 3.12 -8.34
N LEU A 136 9.03 3.75 -8.21
CA LEU A 136 7.85 3.44 -9.04
C LEU A 136 8.11 3.72 -10.52
N ASP A 137 8.73 4.86 -10.85
CA ASP A 137 9.10 5.20 -12.23
C ASP A 137 10.09 4.18 -12.84
N ALA A 138 10.96 3.60 -12.01
CA ALA A 138 11.88 2.56 -12.45
C ALA A 138 11.18 1.21 -12.64
N LEU A 139 10.21 0.86 -11.78
CA LEU A 139 9.36 -0.32 -11.95
C LEU A 139 8.56 -0.26 -13.24
N ASP A 140 7.94 0.88 -13.53
CA ASP A 140 7.16 1.10 -14.75
C ASP A 140 8.04 0.95 -16.00
N ARG A 141 9.23 1.55 -16.01
CA ARG A 141 10.18 1.42 -17.12
C ARG A 141 10.70 0.00 -17.32
N ALA A 142 10.84 -0.76 -16.25
CA ALA A 142 11.25 -2.17 -16.29
C ALA A 142 10.10 -3.13 -16.59
N GLY A 143 8.85 -2.65 -16.66
CA GLY A 143 7.69 -3.48 -16.96
C GLY A 143 7.26 -4.39 -15.81
N TRP A 144 7.44 -3.96 -14.56
CA TRP A 144 7.03 -4.72 -13.36
C TRP A 144 7.59 -6.15 -13.30
N PRO A 145 8.92 -6.32 -13.39
CA PRO A 145 9.55 -7.63 -13.41
C PRO A 145 9.37 -8.36 -12.07
N LEU A 146 9.43 -9.69 -12.12
CA LEU A 146 9.54 -10.53 -10.92
C LEU A 146 11.01 -10.76 -10.57
N ASP A 147 11.29 -10.96 -9.29
CA ASP A 147 12.57 -11.43 -8.76
C ASP A 147 13.76 -10.53 -9.16
N TYR A 148 13.52 -9.24 -9.37
CA TYR A 148 14.56 -8.30 -9.81
C TYR A 148 15.60 -8.02 -8.73
N VAL A 149 15.35 -8.37 -7.45
CA VAL A 149 16.34 -8.24 -6.36
C VAL A 149 17.25 -9.47 -6.27
N GLY A 150 16.74 -10.70 -6.50
CA GLY A 150 17.52 -11.95 -6.55
C GLY A 150 18.61 -12.12 -5.46
N ASP A 151 19.71 -12.80 -5.82
CA ASP A 151 20.94 -12.94 -5.00
C ASP A 151 21.82 -11.66 -5.00
N TRP A 152 21.31 -10.57 -5.55
CA TRP A 152 22.08 -9.36 -5.85
C TRP A 152 22.24 -8.40 -4.69
N VAL A 153 21.75 -8.72 -3.49
CA VAL A 153 21.86 -7.81 -2.34
C VAL A 153 23.33 -7.38 -2.11
N ASP A 154 24.28 -8.31 -2.22
CA ASP A 154 25.71 -8.01 -2.06
C ASP A 154 26.29 -7.23 -3.25
N ALA A 155 25.88 -7.53 -4.48
CA ALA A 155 26.37 -6.85 -5.68
C ALA A 155 25.77 -5.42 -5.83
N ILE A 156 24.52 -5.21 -5.42
CA ILE A 156 23.86 -3.89 -5.41
C ILE A 156 24.45 -3.00 -4.31
N VAL A 157 24.77 -3.56 -3.13
CA VAL A 157 25.49 -2.83 -2.07
C VAL A 157 26.88 -2.41 -2.55
N ASN A 158 27.56 -3.25 -3.34
CA ASN A 158 28.90 -2.98 -3.88
C ASN A 158 28.92 -2.29 -5.26
N ASN A 159 27.75 -1.91 -5.80
CA ASN A 159 27.58 -1.22 -7.08
C ASN A 159 28.22 -1.93 -8.29
N VAL A 160 28.21 -3.27 -8.29
CA VAL A 160 28.69 -4.09 -9.42
C VAL A 160 27.54 -4.25 -10.41
N VAL A 161 27.79 -4.01 -11.70
CA VAL A 161 26.84 -4.25 -12.80
C VAL A 161 27.41 -5.40 -13.62
N GLU A 162 26.67 -6.49 -13.80
CA GLU A 162 27.10 -7.57 -14.71
C GLU A 162 26.94 -7.12 -16.16
N GLU A 163 27.93 -7.46 -16.99
CA GLU A 163 27.87 -7.19 -18.43
C GLU A 163 26.72 -7.97 -19.07
N GLY A 164 25.81 -7.26 -19.75
CA GLY A 164 24.69 -7.85 -20.49
C GLY A 164 23.31 -7.69 -19.85
N GLU A 165 23.21 -7.09 -18.66
CA GLU A 165 21.90 -6.79 -18.05
C GLU A 165 21.16 -5.64 -18.76
N GLU A 166 19.83 -5.75 -18.78
CA GLU A 166 18.97 -4.71 -19.31
C GLU A 166 19.06 -3.43 -18.45
N VAL A 167 19.33 -2.29 -19.09
CA VAL A 167 19.54 -0.99 -18.43
C VAL A 167 18.40 -0.63 -17.48
N ALA A 168 17.17 -1.00 -17.82
CA ALA A 168 15.98 -0.76 -16.99
C ALA A 168 16.02 -1.55 -15.66
N ILE A 169 16.50 -2.80 -15.67
CA ILE A 169 16.63 -3.63 -14.47
C ILE A 169 17.71 -3.07 -13.53
N VAL A 170 18.83 -2.62 -14.09
CA VAL A 170 19.90 -1.97 -13.31
C VAL A 170 19.40 -0.69 -12.64
N ALA A 171 18.64 0.14 -13.38
CA ALA A 171 18.02 1.35 -12.82
C ALA A 171 17.01 1.03 -11.71
N LEU A 172 16.18 0.02 -11.90
CA LEU A 172 15.22 -0.45 -10.90
C LEU A 172 15.91 -0.90 -9.61
N ARG A 173 16.97 -1.72 -9.70
CA ARG A 173 17.73 -2.16 -8.52
C ARG A 173 18.35 -1.00 -7.75
N ARG A 174 18.88 0.00 -8.45
CA ARG A 174 19.43 1.21 -7.82
C ARG A 174 18.35 2.00 -7.09
N ALA A 175 17.19 2.20 -7.73
CA ALA A 175 16.07 2.89 -7.12
C ALA A 175 15.50 2.12 -5.91
N TYR A 176 15.44 0.79 -6.01
CA TYR A 176 15.06 -0.09 -4.89
C TYR A 176 15.98 0.11 -3.68
N VAL A 177 17.31 0.06 -3.86
CA VAL A 177 18.24 0.26 -2.74
C VAL A 177 18.20 1.68 -2.19
N ALA A 178 18.06 2.69 -3.05
CA ALA A 178 17.91 4.07 -2.60
C ALA A 178 16.66 4.23 -1.72
N PHE A 179 15.51 3.70 -2.15
CA PHE A 179 14.28 3.77 -1.37
C PHE A 179 14.35 2.89 -0.11
N HIS A 180 14.96 1.70 -0.18
CA HIS A 180 15.14 0.84 0.97
C HIS A 180 15.95 1.51 2.09
N ARG A 181 17.02 2.26 1.74
CA ARG A 181 17.77 3.07 2.73
C ARG A 181 16.90 4.18 3.34
N ALA A 182 16.09 4.83 2.52
CA ALA A 182 15.22 5.91 2.94
C ALA A 182 14.20 5.49 4.02
N ILE A 183 13.76 4.22 4.03
CA ILE A 183 12.89 3.65 5.07
C ILE A 183 13.50 3.79 6.48
N GLY A 184 14.84 3.78 6.60
CA GLY A 184 15.56 3.91 7.86
C GLY A 184 16.14 5.32 8.11
N GLU A 185 16.49 6.04 7.05
CA GLU A 185 17.27 7.29 7.14
C GLU A 185 16.43 8.57 7.01
N ASP A 186 15.35 8.52 6.22
CA ASP A 186 14.58 9.71 5.81
C ASP A 186 13.20 9.78 6.50
N VAL A 187 13.18 9.44 7.80
CA VAL A 187 11.94 9.36 8.58
C VAL A 187 12.19 9.89 9.99
N PHE A 188 11.36 10.86 10.45
CA PHE A 188 11.43 11.48 11.78
C PHE A 188 10.34 10.98 12.72
#